data_AF-A0A4S2B3L0-F1
#
_entry.id   AF-A0A4S2B3L0-F1
#
_cell.length_a   1.000
_cell.length_b   1.000
_cell.length_c   1.000
_cell.angle_alpha   90.00
_cell.angle_beta   90.00
_cell.angle_gamma   90.00
#
_symmetry.space_group_name_H-M   'P 1'
#
loop_
_entity.id
_entity.type
_entity.pdbx_description
1 polymer ?
#
loop_
_entity_poly.entity_id
_entity_poly.type
_entity_poly.pdbx_seq_one_letter_code
_entity_poly.pdbx_strand_id
1 'polypeptide(L)'
;MKTILSIVLTACVLFGCNNPTTSLTPQEKAFAGKYYAIKSDTIGIKQIYGTIESYTDYKIDRSAYSSAMLKLFFSTESIGTIILEYEIMYNSDWKIQNDTLFERLIPDSYKMSLKKINQQGILADKISEQMEPFAEMFSAQLKEELLKQDAVKIVELTPEKIVVELDGVNETIKKVK
;
A
#
# COMPACT_ATOMS: atom_id res chain seq x y z
N MET A 1 -24.19 -45.43 -27.45
CA MET A 1 -23.89 -44.56 -26.29
C MET A 1 -23.04 -45.33 -25.29
N LYS A 2 -21.71 -45.13 -25.30
CA LYS A 2 -20.74 -45.54 -24.24
C LYS A 2 -19.29 -45.15 -24.60
N THR A 3 -19.01 -44.83 -25.87
CA THR A 3 -17.65 -44.52 -26.35
C THR A 3 -17.29 -43.02 -26.34
N ILE A 4 -18.26 -42.12 -26.37
CA ILE A 4 -18.02 -40.66 -26.41
C ILE A 4 -17.64 -40.09 -25.03
N LEU A 5 -18.05 -40.76 -23.93
CA LEU A 5 -17.75 -40.31 -22.57
C LEU A 5 -16.30 -40.59 -22.13
N SER A 6 -15.61 -41.55 -22.76
CA SER A 6 -14.23 -41.94 -22.38
C SER A 6 -13.13 -41.14 -23.07
N ILE A 7 -13.40 -40.38 -24.13
CA ILE A 7 -12.38 -39.52 -24.76
C ILE A 7 -12.31 -38.14 -24.07
N VAL A 8 -13.39 -37.69 -23.44
CA VAL A 8 -13.40 -36.44 -22.69
C VAL A 8 -12.73 -36.57 -21.31
N LEU A 9 -12.70 -37.77 -20.71
CA LEU A 9 -12.07 -37.97 -19.40
C LEU A 9 -10.56 -38.21 -19.44
N THR A 10 -9.98 -38.66 -20.56
CA THR A 10 -8.54 -38.98 -20.63
C THR A 10 -7.67 -37.79 -21.09
N ALA A 11 -8.26 -36.74 -21.66
CA ALA A 11 -7.55 -35.49 -21.91
C ALA A 11 -7.35 -34.64 -20.64
N CYS A 12 -8.17 -34.85 -19.60
CA CYS A 12 -8.01 -34.21 -18.29
C CYS A 12 -6.82 -34.75 -17.47
N VAL A 13 -6.13 -35.80 -17.93
CA VAL A 13 -5.03 -36.45 -17.19
C VAL A 13 -3.65 -36.17 -17.80
N LEU A 14 -3.56 -35.72 -19.06
CA LEU A 14 -2.29 -35.29 -19.68
C LEU A 14 -2.03 -33.78 -19.59
N PHE A 15 -3.08 -32.98 -19.35
CA PHE A 15 -2.94 -31.59 -18.91
C PHE A 15 -3.22 -31.54 -17.41
N GLY A 16 -2.18 -31.79 -16.62
CA GLY A 16 -2.27 -31.76 -15.16
C GLY A 16 -3.02 -30.51 -14.69
N CYS A 17 -4.18 -30.73 -14.09
CA CYS A 17 -4.92 -29.76 -13.30
C CYS A 17 -4.16 -29.43 -12.01
N ASN A 18 -2.96 -28.88 -12.14
CA ASN A 18 -2.44 -27.91 -11.20
C ASN A 18 -2.82 -26.56 -11.79
N ASN A 19 -3.62 -25.76 -11.07
CA ASN A 19 -3.76 -24.33 -11.38
C ASN A 19 -2.36 -23.77 -11.64
N PRO A 20 -1.99 -23.42 -12.87
CA PRO A 20 -0.73 -22.74 -13.05
C PRO A 20 -1.00 -21.34 -12.50
N THR A 21 -0.44 -21.04 -11.34
CA THR A 21 0.03 -19.69 -11.07
C THR A 21 0.78 -19.27 -12.33
N THR A 22 0.13 -18.45 -13.16
CA THR A 22 0.64 -18.07 -14.47
C THR A 22 2.02 -17.50 -14.27
N SER A 23 3.01 -18.03 -14.98
CA SER A 23 4.40 -17.55 -14.90
C SER A 23 4.42 -16.03 -15.07
N LEU A 24 5.22 -15.33 -14.26
CA LEU A 24 5.35 -13.88 -14.36
C LEU A 24 5.78 -13.46 -15.77
N THR A 25 5.22 -12.35 -16.26
CA THR A 25 5.71 -11.68 -17.46
C THR A 25 7.12 -11.12 -17.23
N PRO A 26 7.91 -10.83 -18.28
CA PRO A 26 9.21 -10.17 -18.12
C PRO A 26 9.13 -8.85 -17.33
N GLN A 27 8.06 -8.08 -17.53
CA GLN A 27 7.81 -6.83 -16.80
C GLN A 27 7.54 -7.10 -15.32
N GLU A 28 6.69 -8.08 -15.00
CA GLU A 28 6.42 -8.46 -13.59
C GLU A 28 7.69 -8.96 -12.90
N LYS A 29 8.55 -9.72 -13.60
CA LYS A 29 9.85 -10.14 -13.06
C LYS A 29 10.78 -8.95 -12.78
N ALA A 30 10.81 -7.96 -13.68
CA ALA A 30 11.60 -6.74 -13.49
C ALA A 30 11.04 -5.86 -12.36
N PHE A 31 9.72 -5.85 -12.19
CA PHE A 31 9.04 -5.11 -11.14
C PHE A 31 9.21 -5.75 -9.75
N ALA A 32 9.13 -7.07 -9.62
CA ALA A 32 9.26 -7.74 -8.32
C ALA A 32 10.52 -7.29 -7.57
N GLY A 33 10.39 -7.07 -6.26
CA GLY A 33 11.43 -6.55 -5.38
C GLY A 33 10.90 -5.59 -4.32
N LYS A 34 11.85 -4.99 -3.60
CA LYS A 34 11.58 -4.10 -2.48
C LYS A 34 11.61 -2.65 -2.94
N TYR A 35 10.67 -1.87 -2.43
CA TYR A 35 10.51 -0.47 -2.76
C TYR A 35 10.46 0.36 -1.50
N TYR A 36 10.95 1.60 -1.64
CA TYR A 36 10.96 2.59 -0.60
C TYR A 36 10.47 3.93 -1.14
N ALA A 37 9.52 4.54 -0.42
CA ALA A 37 9.04 5.88 -0.70
C ALA A 37 9.00 6.72 0.58
N ILE A 38 9.30 8.01 0.42
CA ILE A 38 9.00 9.02 1.42
C ILE A 38 8.15 10.06 0.72
N LYS A 39 6.99 10.38 1.29
CA LYS A 39 6.15 11.47 0.81
C LYS A 39 5.82 12.39 1.97
N SER A 40 5.61 13.66 1.64
CA SER A 40 5.20 14.67 2.60
C SER A 40 4.22 15.61 1.94
N ASP A 41 3.10 15.88 2.61
CA ASP A 41 2.05 16.73 2.06
C ASP A 41 1.21 17.41 3.15
N THR A 42 0.45 18.43 2.77
CA THR A 42 -0.50 19.12 3.64
C THR A 42 -1.89 18.50 3.47
N ILE A 43 -2.50 18.04 4.56
CA ILE A 43 -3.78 17.32 4.50
C ILE A 43 -4.94 18.31 4.65
N GLY A 44 -5.37 18.94 3.55
CA GLY A 44 -6.66 19.66 3.38
C GLY A 44 -6.94 20.87 4.29
N ILE A 45 -6.22 21.01 5.40
CA ILE A 45 -6.33 22.02 6.45
C ILE A 45 -4.92 22.56 6.63
N LYS A 46 -4.73 23.88 6.49
CA LYS A 46 -3.41 24.56 6.52
C LYS A 46 -2.53 24.29 7.75
N GLN A 47 -3.07 23.61 8.77
CA GLN A 47 -2.46 23.33 10.06
C GLN A 47 -2.12 21.85 10.28
N ILE A 48 -2.47 20.98 9.32
CA ILE A 48 -2.17 19.54 9.36
C ILE A 48 -1.20 19.20 8.25
N TYR A 49 0.01 18.81 8.64
CA TYR A 49 1.05 18.31 7.75
C TYR A 49 1.27 16.82 8.01
N GLY A 50 1.51 16.05 6.95
CA GLY A 50 1.72 14.61 7.03
C GLY A 50 3.03 14.20 6.36
N THR A 51 3.77 13.28 6.99
CA THR A 51 4.87 12.59 6.34
C THR A 51 4.63 11.08 6.40
N ILE A 52 4.80 10.39 5.29
CA ILE A 52 4.74 8.94 5.23
C ILE A 52 6.06 8.39 4.71
N GLU A 53 6.60 7.42 5.42
CA GLU A 53 7.74 6.62 5.00
C GLU A 53 7.23 5.19 4.81
N SER A 54 7.30 4.65 3.59
CA SER A 54 6.74 3.34 3.26
C SER A 54 7.75 2.41 2.61
N TYR A 55 7.59 1.12 2.92
CA TYR A 55 8.34 0.01 2.39
C TYR A 55 7.36 -1.04 1.86
N THR A 56 7.56 -1.50 0.63
CA THR A 56 6.73 -2.55 0.03
C THR A 56 7.61 -3.61 -0.60
N ASP A 57 7.35 -4.88 -0.31
CA ASP A 57 8.05 -6.03 -0.88
C ASP A 57 7.12 -6.81 -1.82
N TYR A 58 7.25 -6.59 -3.13
CA TYR A 58 6.48 -7.28 -4.16
C TYR A 58 7.17 -8.60 -4.54
N LYS A 59 6.56 -9.71 -4.12
CA LYS A 59 7.12 -11.06 -4.31
C LYS A 59 6.75 -11.65 -5.66
N ILE A 60 7.57 -12.60 -6.09
CA ILE A 60 7.41 -13.28 -7.39
C ILE A 60 6.13 -14.14 -7.52
N ASP A 61 5.46 -14.42 -6.40
CA ASP A 61 4.20 -15.14 -6.36
C ASP A 61 2.98 -14.22 -6.46
N ARG A 62 3.19 -12.93 -6.76
CA ARG A 62 2.18 -11.87 -6.80
C ARG A 62 1.58 -11.48 -5.44
N SER A 63 2.17 -11.93 -4.33
CA SER A 63 1.88 -11.36 -3.02
C SER A 63 2.77 -10.14 -2.76
N ALA A 64 2.30 -9.24 -1.92
CA ALA A 64 3.07 -8.11 -1.42
C ALA A 64 2.80 -7.88 0.07
N TYR A 65 3.84 -7.39 0.75
CA TYR A 65 3.74 -6.90 2.12
C TYR A 65 4.21 -5.45 2.14
N SER A 66 3.40 -4.58 2.75
CA SER A 66 3.67 -3.17 2.91
C SER A 66 3.73 -2.81 4.39
N SER A 67 4.72 -2.01 4.78
CA SER A 67 4.78 -1.33 6.07
C SER A 67 5.05 0.15 5.87
N ALA A 68 4.44 1.00 6.69
CA ALA A 68 4.66 2.43 6.63
C ALA A 68 4.61 3.09 8.01
N MET A 69 5.42 4.12 8.18
CA MET A 69 5.35 5.03 9.31
C MET A 69 4.71 6.34 8.85
N LEU A 70 3.51 6.63 9.35
CA LEU A 70 2.80 7.87 9.10
C LEU A 70 2.96 8.79 10.30
N LYS A 71 3.41 10.02 10.07
CA LYS A 71 3.46 11.08 11.09
C LYS A 71 2.52 12.20 10.69
N LEU A 72 1.59 12.54 11.56
CA LEU A 72 0.70 13.68 11.42
C LEU A 72 1.10 14.76 12.39
N PHE A 73 1.23 15.98 11.89
CA PHE A 73 1.63 17.17 12.64
C PHE A 73 0.45 18.12 12.69
N PHE A 74 -0.09 18.32 13.89
CA PHE A 74 -1.13 19.30 14.18
C PHE A 74 -0.46 20.48 14.86
N SER A 75 -0.31 21.60 14.15
CA SER A 75 0.38 22.78 14.69
C SER A 75 -0.52 24.00 14.64
N THR A 76 -0.73 24.62 15.80
CA THR A 76 -1.41 25.91 15.90
C THR A 76 -0.63 26.84 16.83
N GLU A 77 -0.65 28.14 16.54
CA GLU A 77 0.03 29.14 17.37
C GLU A 77 -0.49 29.16 18.82
N SER A 78 -1.77 28.84 19.02
CA SER A 78 -2.43 28.89 20.32
C SER A 78 -2.26 27.63 21.16
N ILE A 79 -2.07 26.46 20.55
CA ILE A 79 -2.02 25.17 21.26
C ILE A 79 -0.58 24.64 21.37
N GLY A 80 0.26 24.94 20.38
CA GLY A 80 1.54 24.28 20.16
C GLY A 80 1.43 23.20 19.09
N THR A 81 2.31 22.19 19.15
CA THR A 81 2.36 21.11 18.17
C THR A 81 2.07 19.76 18.81
N ILE A 82 1.16 19.00 18.20
CA ILE A 82 0.89 17.59 18.52
C ILE A 82 1.32 16.76 17.30
N ILE A 83 2.08 15.71 17.54
CA ILE A 83 2.57 14.79 16.53
C ILE A 83 2.04 13.41 16.85
N LEU A 84 1.28 12.83 15.92
CA LEU A 84 0.80 11.46 16.01
C LEU A 84 1.64 10.58 15.09
N GLU A 85 2.27 9.56 15.65
CA GLU A 85 3.06 8.58 14.89
C GLU A 85 2.31 7.25 14.83
N TYR A 86 2.06 6.77 13.62
CA TYR A 86 1.37 5.53 13.33
C TYR A 86 2.26 4.57 12.57
N GLU A 87 2.13 3.29 12.91
CA GLU A 87 2.60 2.19 12.07
C GLU A 87 1.41 1.64 11.30
N ILE A 88 1.59 1.46 10.00
CA ILE A 88 0.63 0.87 9.08
C ILE A 88 1.26 -0.39 8.49
N MET A 89 0.52 -1.49 8.44
CA MET A 89 0.93 -2.73 7.81
C MET A 89 -0.22 -3.35 7.05
N TYR A 90 0.04 -3.92 5.88
CA TYR A 90 -0.94 -4.69 5.15
C TYR A 90 -0.30 -5.65 4.15
N ASN A 91 -1.08 -6.64 3.72
CA ASN A 91 -0.75 -7.52 2.61
C ASN A 91 -1.66 -7.22 1.42
N SER A 92 -1.14 -7.40 0.22
CA SER A 92 -1.89 -7.23 -1.02
C SER A 92 -1.51 -8.31 -2.03
N ASP A 93 -2.38 -8.51 -3.02
CA ASP A 93 -2.03 -9.19 -4.26
C ASP A 93 -1.76 -8.13 -5.32
N TRP A 94 -0.84 -8.40 -6.25
CA TRP A 94 -0.50 -7.45 -7.30
C TRP A 94 -0.39 -8.08 -8.69
N LYS A 95 -0.60 -7.28 -9.73
CA LYS A 95 -0.41 -7.70 -11.11
C LYS A 95 -0.11 -6.50 -11.99
N ILE A 96 0.69 -6.71 -13.04
CA ILE A 96 0.87 -5.70 -14.09
C ILE A 96 0.16 -6.14 -15.37
N GLN A 97 -0.68 -5.26 -15.92
CA GLN A 97 -1.32 -5.44 -17.22
C GLN A 97 -1.25 -4.12 -17.99
N ASN A 98 -0.73 -4.15 -19.22
CA ASN A 98 -0.64 -2.97 -20.09
C ASN A 98 -0.04 -1.75 -19.38
N ASP A 99 1.16 -1.92 -18.80
CA ASP A 99 1.87 -0.89 -18.05
C ASP A 99 1.08 -0.32 -16.86
N THR A 100 0.08 -1.04 -16.35
CA THR A 100 -0.72 -0.63 -15.19
C THR A 100 -0.54 -1.64 -14.07
N LEU A 101 -0.12 -1.17 -12.90
CA LEU A 101 -0.06 -1.91 -11.65
C LEU A 101 -1.46 -1.94 -11.03
N PHE A 102 -2.01 -3.13 -10.87
CA PHE A 102 -3.21 -3.39 -10.09
C PHE A 102 -2.76 -3.99 -8.77
N GLU A 103 -3.06 -3.33 -7.67
CA GLU A 103 -2.76 -3.81 -6.32
C GLU A 103 -4.07 -3.93 -5.54
N ARG A 104 -4.34 -5.11 -5.00
CA ARG A 104 -5.56 -5.40 -4.26
C ARG A 104 -5.21 -5.73 -2.82
N LEU A 105 -5.59 -4.85 -1.91
CA LEU A 105 -5.47 -5.05 -0.48
C LEU A 105 -6.22 -6.33 -0.03
N ILE A 106 -5.59 -7.15 0.80
CA ILE A 106 -6.26 -8.24 1.53
C ILE A 106 -6.96 -7.59 2.74
N PRO A 107 -8.31 -7.50 2.79
CA PRO A 107 -9.00 -6.58 3.71
C PRO A 107 -8.71 -6.79 5.20
N ASP A 108 -8.51 -8.04 5.61
CA ASP A 108 -8.27 -8.42 7.01
C ASP A 108 -6.78 -8.32 7.42
N SER A 109 -5.89 -8.06 6.46
CA SER A 109 -4.47 -7.91 6.73
C SER A 109 -4.09 -6.50 7.20
N TYR A 110 -4.94 -5.50 6.92
CA TYR A 110 -4.68 -4.11 7.27
C TYR A 110 -4.68 -3.92 8.77
N LYS A 111 -3.59 -3.36 9.27
CA LYS A 111 -3.42 -2.93 10.65
C LYS A 111 -2.82 -1.54 10.66
N MET A 112 -3.41 -0.67 11.46
CA MET A 112 -2.82 0.63 11.79
C MET A 112 -2.85 0.79 13.30
N SER A 113 -1.73 1.22 13.86
CA SER A 113 -1.58 1.35 15.30
C SER A 113 -0.88 2.65 15.63
N LEU A 114 -1.50 3.43 16.51
CA LEU A 114 -0.85 4.59 17.10
C LEU A 114 0.33 4.10 17.96
N LYS A 115 1.53 4.56 17.63
CA LYS A 115 2.76 4.19 18.34
C LYS A 115 3.17 5.22 19.35
N LYS A 116 2.98 6.49 19.01
CA LYS A 116 3.47 7.60 19.82
C LYS A 116 2.63 8.84 19.60
N ILE A 117 2.38 9.54 20.69
CA ILE A 117 1.98 10.94 20.68
C ILE A 117 3.19 11.71 21.20
N ASN A 118 3.70 12.66 20.42
CA ASN A 118 4.62 13.68 20.93
C ASN A 118 3.89 15.00 20.96
N GLN A 119 4.19 15.83 21.96
CA GLN A 119 3.58 17.13 22.07
C GLN A 119 4.58 18.17 22.57
N GLN A 120 4.38 19.40 22.12
CA GLN A 120 5.16 20.56 22.53
C GLN A 120 4.19 21.72 22.78
N GLY A 121 4.14 22.17 24.04
CA GLY A 121 3.28 23.28 24.47
C GLY A 121 2.32 22.87 25.59
N ILE A 122 2.02 23.83 26.48
CA ILE A 122 1.25 23.59 27.73
C ILE A 122 -0.18 23.10 27.45
N LEU A 123 -0.79 23.52 26.34
CA LEU A 123 -2.14 23.12 25.96
C LEU A 123 -2.18 21.82 25.14
N ALA A 124 -1.05 21.43 24.53
CA ALA A 124 -0.93 20.22 23.74
C ALA A 124 -1.05 18.95 24.59
N ASP A 125 -0.52 18.96 25.82
CA ASP A 125 -0.63 17.84 26.78
C ASP A 125 -2.08 17.51 27.15
N LYS A 126 -2.93 18.53 27.34
CA LYS A 126 -4.36 18.31 27.66
C LYS A 126 -5.17 17.80 26.47
N ILE A 127 -4.75 18.16 25.26
CA ILE A 127 -5.45 17.79 24.03
C ILE A 127 -5.02 16.41 23.55
N SER A 128 -3.78 15.97 23.82
CA SER A 128 -3.31 14.64 23.42
C SER A 128 -4.17 13.50 23.98
N GLU A 129 -4.71 13.62 25.20
CA GLU A 129 -5.62 12.62 25.79
C GLU A 129 -6.94 12.49 25.01
N GLN A 130 -7.32 13.52 24.26
CA GLN A 130 -8.53 13.54 23.43
C GLN A 130 -8.27 13.09 21.98
N MET A 131 -7.01 12.84 21.62
CA MET A 131 -6.64 12.45 20.25
C MET A 131 -6.76 10.94 19.99
N GLU A 132 -6.90 10.11 21.02
CA GLU A 132 -7.05 8.65 20.85
C GLU A 132 -8.31 8.26 20.04
N PRO A 133 -9.52 8.77 20.34
CA PRO A 133 -10.70 8.47 19.51
C PRO A 133 -10.56 8.98 18.07
N PHE A 134 -9.92 10.14 17.88
CA PHE A 134 -9.60 10.66 16.55
C PHE A 134 -8.66 9.70 15.78
N ALA A 135 -7.68 9.13 16.48
CA ALA A 135 -6.74 8.18 15.90
C ALA A 135 -7.41 6.92 15.37
N GLU A 136 -8.40 6.39 16.10
CA GLU A 136 -9.19 5.23 15.65
C GLU A 136 -10.05 5.56 14.43
N MET A 137 -10.75 6.69 14.46
CA MET A 137 -11.56 7.15 13.31
C MET A 137 -10.72 7.37 12.06
N PHE A 138 -9.55 8.01 12.22
CA PHE A 138 -8.63 8.27 11.11
C PHE A 138 -8.06 6.98 10.51
N SER A 139 -7.77 5.99 11.35
CA SER A 139 -7.36 4.64 10.92
C SER A 139 -8.43 3.97 10.05
N ALA A 140 -9.70 4.03 10.45
CA ALA A 140 -10.80 3.49 9.67
C ALA A 140 -10.95 4.19 8.31
N GLN A 141 -10.86 5.52 8.27
CA GLN A 141 -10.91 6.29 7.03
C GLN A 141 -9.77 5.95 6.07
N LEU A 142 -8.54 5.85 6.57
CA LEU A 142 -7.39 5.45 5.73
C LEU A 142 -7.54 4.04 5.18
N LYS A 143 -8.08 3.10 5.96
CA LYS A 143 -8.39 1.76 5.46
C LYS A 143 -9.34 1.81 4.27
N GLU A 144 -10.41 2.60 4.37
CA GLU A 144 -11.39 2.73 3.29
C GLU A 144 -10.79 3.34 2.01
N GLU A 145 -9.92 4.35 2.14
CA GLU A 145 -9.24 4.93 0.99
C GLU A 145 -8.26 3.95 0.33
N LEU A 146 -7.51 3.18 1.11
CA LEU A 146 -6.64 2.13 0.58
C LEU A 146 -7.41 1.02 -0.13
N LEU A 147 -8.62 0.69 0.33
CA LEU A 147 -9.50 -0.27 -0.33
C LEU A 147 -10.06 0.22 -1.67
N LYS A 148 -10.08 1.54 -1.91
CA LYS A 148 -10.52 2.16 -3.17
C LYS A 148 -9.40 2.29 -4.21
N GLN A 149 -8.15 2.03 -3.82
CA GLN A 149 -7.01 2.16 -4.72
C GLN A 149 -7.03 1.01 -5.73
N ASP A 150 -7.45 1.28 -6.97
CA ASP A 150 -7.68 0.23 -7.96
C ASP A 150 -6.46 -0.03 -8.85
N ALA A 151 -5.85 1.02 -9.39
CA ALA A 151 -4.84 0.88 -10.45
C ALA A 151 -3.92 2.11 -10.54
N VAL A 152 -2.65 1.85 -10.82
CA VAL A 152 -1.62 2.89 -10.95
C VAL A 152 -0.83 2.64 -12.23
N LYS A 153 -0.74 3.65 -13.10
CA LYS A 153 -0.01 3.54 -14.37
C LYS A 153 1.49 3.65 -14.13
N ILE A 154 2.25 2.73 -14.69
CA ILE A 154 3.72 2.70 -14.71
C ILE A 154 4.19 3.49 -15.92
N VAL A 155 4.89 4.58 -15.67
CA VAL A 155 5.47 5.44 -16.72
C VAL A 155 6.89 5.01 -17.06
N GLU A 156 7.65 4.55 -16.06
CA GLU A 156 9.03 4.09 -16.22
C GLU A 156 9.33 2.97 -15.24
N LEU A 157 10.01 1.92 -15.68
CA LEU A 157 10.51 0.85 -14.83
C LEU A 157 11.98 0.58 -15.13
N THR A 158 12.82 0.72 -14.11
CA THR A 158 14.26 0.48 -14.20
C THR A 158 14.72 -0.42 -13.04
N PRO A 159 15.96 -0.94 -13.07
CA PRO A 159 16.51 -1.68 -11.93
C PRO A 159 16.60 -0.87 -10.62
N GLU A 160 16.55 0.46 -10.67
CA GLU A 160 16.76 1.34 -9.51
C GLU A 160 15.50 2.05 -9.02
N LYS A 161 14.47 2.17 -9.87
CA LYS A 161 13.26 2.93 -9.56
C LYS A 161 12.08 2.49 -10.42
N ILE A 162 10.89 2.83 -9.93
CA ILE A 162 9.66 2.90 -10.71
C ILE A 162 9.16 4.35 -10.70
N VAL A 163 8.64 4.80 -11.84
CA VAL A 163 7.88 6.05 -11.94
C VAL A 163 6.44 5.69 -12.23
N VAL A 164 5.51 6.20 -11.42
CA VAL A 164 4.08 5.97 -11.55
C VAL A 164 3.31 7.27 -11.74
N GLU A 165 2.18 7.23 -12.43
CA GLU A 165 1.27 8.36 -12.57
C GLU A 165 0.15 8.27 -11.51
N LEU A 166 0.08 9.27 -10.63
CA LEU A 166 -0.94 9.41 -9.60
C LEU A 166 -1.57 10.81 -9.74
N ASP A 167 -2.88 10.85 -9.99
CA ASP A 167 -3.65 12.11 -10.15
C ASP A 167 -3.03 13.11 -11.15
N GLY A 168 -2.45 12.59 -12.24
CA GLY A 168 -1.79 13.40 -13.28
C GLY A 168 -0.37 13.87 -12.92
N VAL A 169 0.18 13.42 -11.79
CA VAL A 169 1.55 13.71 -11.36
C VAL A 169 2.40 12.45 -11.40
N ASN A 170 3.64 12.57 -11.90
CA ASN A 170 4.59 11.47 -11.92
C ASN A 170 5.33 11.39 -10.58
N GLU A 171 5.21 10.26 -9.91
CA GLU A 171 5.82 9.97 -8.62
C GLU A 171 6.93 8.93 -8.79
N THR A 172 8.10 9.20 -8.23
CA THR A 172 9.26 8.29 -8.32
C THR A 172 9.43 7.52 -7.02
N ILE A 173 9.42 6.19 -7.10
CA ILE A 173 9.62 5.28 -5.99
C ILE A 173 10.94 4.52 -6.20
N LYS A 174 11.79 4.50 -5.17
CA LYS A 174 13.11 3.87 -5.26
C LYS A 174 12.99 2.37 -5.06
N LYS A 175 13.74 1.60 -5.86
CA LYS A 175 13.93 0.17 -5.64
C LYS A 175 15.11 -0.04 -4.69
N VAL A 176 14.91 -0.81 -3.64
CA VAL A 176 15.92 -1.14 -2.64
C VAL A 176 16.56 -2.47 -3.03
N LYS A 177 17.90 -2.52 -2.99
CA LYS A 177 18.68 -3.74 -3.26
C LYS A 177 18.66 -4.69 -2.07
#